data_AF-A0A537J7Y9-F1
#
_entry.id   AF-A0A537J7Y9-F1
#
_cell.length_a   1.000
_cell.length_b   1.000
_cell.length_c   1.000
_cell.angle_alpha   90.00
_cell.angle_beta   90.00
_cell.angle_gamma   90.00
#
_symmetry.space_group_name_H-M   'P 1'
#
loop_
_entity.id
_entity.type
_entity.pdbx_description
1 polymer ?
#
loop_
_entity_poly.entity_id
_entity_poly.type
_entity_poly.pdbx_seq_one_letter_code
_entity_poly.pdbx_strand_id
1 'polypeptide(L)'
;MRKVPLHAAKDDLSRYLRDAEKEEIVITRHGKPAGVLIGFSSEEDWFEYRLEHDPRFLRRIAQARRSIAAGKGIKLGEVDLSDRVVGP
;
A
#
# COMPACT_ATOMS: atom_id res chain seq x y z
N MET A 1 -11.03 -10.93 -2.07
CA MET A 1 -11.62 -9.74 -2.74
C MET A 1 -13.11 -9.95 -2.95
N ARG A 2 -13.93 -9.33 -2.09
CA ARG A 2 -15.39 -9.44 -2.08
C ARG A 2 -16.01 -8.30 -2.89
N LYS A 3 -17.17 -8.54 -3.53
CA LYS A 3 -17.93 -7.48 -4.24
C LYS A 3 -19.17 -7.10 -3.46
N VAL A 4 -19.43 -5.79 -3.31
CA VAL A 4 -20.59 -5.25 -2.57
C VAL A 4 -21.26 -4.17 -3.41
N PRO A 5 -22.60 -4.17 -3.54
CA PRO A 5 -23.29 -3.08 -4.24
C PRO A 5 -23.27 -1.80 -3.41
N LEU A 6 -23.21 -0.65 -4.08
CA LEU A 6 -23.08 0.66 -3.45
C LEU A 6 -24.17 0.96 -2.41
N HIS A 7 -25.41 0.49 -2.61
CA HIS A 7 -26.47 0.67 -1.61
C HIS A 7 -26.16 -0.08 -0.31
N ALA A 8 -25.76 -1.35 -0.40
CA ALA A 8 -25.39 -2.14 0.79
C ALA A 8 -24.19 -1.52 1.52
N ALA A 9 -23.19 -1.02 0.78
CA ALA A 9 -22.06 -0.33 1.38
C ALA A 9 -22.46 0.96 2.12
N LYS A 10 -23.49 1.69 1.65
CA LYS A 10 -24.04 2.88 2.31
C LYS A 10 -24.82 2.52 3.57
N ASP A 11 -25.62 1.46 3.52
CA ASP A 11 -26.49 1.05 4.62
C ASP A 11 -25.69 0.51 5.81
N ASP A 12 -24.50 -0.05 5.57
CA ASP A 12 -23.71 -0.72 6.61
C ASP A 12 -22.18 -0.50 6.44
N LEU A 13 -21.79 0.75 6.22
CA LEU A 13 -20.40 1.12 5.97
C LEU A 13 -19.46 0.66 7.09
N SER A 14 -19.88 0.81 8.35
CA SER A 14 -19.06 0.45 9.51
C SER A 14 -18.76 -1.05 9.57
N ARG A 15 -19.70 -1.94 9.20
CA ARG A 15 -19.38 -3.38 9.11
C ARG A 15 -18.43 -3.64 7.97
N TYR A 16 -18.66 -3.05 6.79
CA TYR A 16 -17.78 -3.28 5.65
C TYR A 16 -16.37 -2.73 5.85
N LEU A 17 -16.19 -1.66 6.63
CA LEU A 17 -14.87 -1.18 7.03
C LEU A 17 -14.11 -2.24 7.86
N ARG A 18 -14.76 -2.87 8.83
CA ARG A 18 -14.17 -3.96 9.62
C ARG A 18 -13.89 -5.20 8.77
N ASP A 19 -14.78 -5.53 7.85
CA ASP A 19 -14.56 -6.63 6.89
C ASP A 19 -13.33 -6.30 5.99
N ALA A 20 -13.16 -5.01 5.64
CA ALA A 20 -12.10 -4.54 4.76
C ALA A 20 -10.69 -4.53 5.38
N GLU A 21 -10.58 -4.65 6.71
CA GLU A 21 -9.29 -4.88 7.40
C GLU A 21 -8.69 -6.25 7.06
N LYS A 22 -9.50 -7.20 6.59
CA LYS A 22 -9.07 -8.58 6.29
C LYS A 22 -8.93 -8.85 4.80
N GLU A 23 -9.72 -8.18 3.98
CA GLU A 23 -9.64 -8.29 2.52
C GLU A 23 -10.19 -7.05 1.82
N GLU A 24 -9.70 -6.76 0.62
CA GLU A 24 -10.28 -5.69 -0.20
C GLU A 24 -11.73 -5.96 -0.57
N ILE A 25 -12.55 -4.89 -0.51
CA ILE A 25 -13.95 -4.92 -0.93
C ILE A 25 -14.14 -4.02 -2.15
N VAL A 26 -14.54 -4.62 -3.27
CA VAL A 26 -14.89 -3.88 -4.48
C VAL A 26 -16.34 -3.40 -4.38
N ILE A 27 -16.51 -2.08 -4.35
CA ILE A 27 -17.82 -1.43 -4.41
C ILE A 27 -18.28 -1.39 -5.87
N THR A 28 -19.52 -1.82 -6.13
CA THR A 28 -20.12 -1.85 -7.46
C THR A 28 -21.29 -0.88 -7.59
N ARG A 29 -21.44 -0.24 -8.75
CA ARG A 29 -22.60 0.58 -9.13
C ARG A 29 -23.22 -0.01 -10.39
N HIS A 30 -24.51 -0.38 -10.33
CA HIS A 30 -25.20 -1.11 -11.41
C HIS A 30 -24.42 -2.36 -11.89
N GLY A 31 -23.84 -3.11 -10.94
CA GLY A 31 -23.07 -4.32 -11.22
C GLY A 31 -21.64 -4.09 -11.74
N LYS A 32 -21.22 -2.84 -12.01
CA LYS A 32 -19.87 -2.51 -12.48
C LYS A 32 -18.99 -2.03 -11.32
N PRO A 33 -17.69 -2.40 -11.25
CA PRO A 33 -16.77 -1.85 -10.27
C PRO A 33 -16.74 -0.32 -10.31
N ALA A 34 -16.80 0.32 -9.15
CA ALA A 34 -16.83 1.76 -8.98
C ALA A 34 -15.76 2.28 -8.02
N GLY A 35 -15.30 1.44 -7.10
CA GLY A 35 -14.23 1.76 -6.16
C GLY A 35 -13.85 0.55 -5.34
N VAL A 36 -12.84 0.71 -4.49
CA VAL A 36 -12.38 -0.30 -3.53
C VAL A 36 -12.42 0.31 -2.14
N LEU A 37 -12.91 -0.44 -1.17
CA LEU A 37 -12.79 -0.15 0.25
C LEU A 37 -11.65 -1.00 0.80
N ILE A 38 -10.66 -0.32 1.38
CA ILE A 38 -9.49 -0.90 2.03
C ILE A 38 -9.57 -0.49 3.50
N GLY A 39 -9.60 -1.46 4.40
CA GLY A 39 -9.46 -1.23 5.83
C GLY A 39 -8.01 -1.43 6.25
N PHE A 40 -7.60 -0.75 7.32
CA PHE A 40 -6.26 -0.90 7.90
C PHE A 40 -6.43 -1.52 9.28
N SER A 41 -5.80 -2.67 9.53
CA SER A 41 -5.88 -3.35 10.83
C SER A 41 -4.94 -2.72 11.86
N SER A 42 -3.95 -1.95 11.40
CA SER A 42 -2.95 -1.28 12.22
C SER A 42 -2.52 0.07 11.63
N GLU A 43 -1.84 0.89 12.44
CA GLU A 43 -1.14 2.09 11.95
C GLU A 43 -0.01 1.75 10.98
N GLU A 44 0.60 0.58 11.13
CA GLU A 44 1.66 0.08 10.25
C GLU A 44 1.08 -0.22 8.85
N ASP A 45 -0.07 -0.88 8.75
CA ASP A 45 -0.75 -1.14 7.46
C ASP A 45 -1.08 0.18 6.74
N TRP A 46 -1.52 1.19 7.49
CA TRP A 46 -1.78 2.51 6.95
C TRP A 46 -0.49 3.20 6.45
N PHE A 47 0.59 3.08 7.22
CA PHE A 47 1.89 3.61 6.83
C PHE A 47 2.43 2.93 5.57
N GLU A 48 2.35 1.60 5.49
CA GLU A 48 2.74 0.81 4.32
C GLU A 48 1.95 1.27 3.09
N TYR A 49 0.63 1.33 3.17
CA TYR A 49 -0.22 1.80 2.08
C TYR A 49 0.19 3.19 1.57
N ARG A 50 0.44 4.12 2.49
CA ARG A 50 0.92 5.46 2.11
C ARG A 50 2.27 5.41 1.43
N LEU A 51 3.19 4.57 1.89
CA LEU A 51 4.54 4.47 1.35
C LEU A 51 4.52 3.87 -0.06
N GLU A 52 3.72 2.82 -0.27
CA GLU A 52 3.50 2.19 -1.57
C GLU A 52 2.90 3.15 -2.60
N HIS A 53 2.12 4.12 -2.14
CA HIS A 53 1.49 5.13 -2.99
C HIS A 53 2.21 6.49 -3.02
N ASP A 54 3.33 6.68 -2.30
CA ASP A 54 4.08 7.94 -2.33
C ASP A 54 4.92 8.04 -3.63
N PRO A 55 4.64 9.01 -4.52
CA PRO A 55 5.37 9.15 -5.78
C PRO A 55 6.88 9.39 -5.60
N ARG A 56 7.28 10.03 -4.49
CA ARG A 56 8.70 10.28 -4.17
C ARG A 56 9.39 8.98 -3.80
N PHE A 57 8.74 8.14 -3.02
CA PHE A 57 9.26 6.82 -2.66
C PHE A 57 9.40 5.94 -3.90
N LEU A 58 8.34 5.85 -4.72
CA LEU A 58 8.35 5.10 -5.97
C LEU A 58 9.45 5.56 -6.93
N ARG A 59 9.65 6.89 -7.07
CA ARG A 59 10.75 7.44 -7.88
C ARG A 59 12.12 7.03 -7.35
N ARG A 60 12.32 7.06 -6.02
CA ARG A 60 13.58 6.67 -5.38
C ARG A 60 13.86 5.18 -5.57
N ILE A 61 12.86 4.32 -5.42
CA ILE A 61 12.98 2.88 -5.71
C ILE A 61 13.31 2.64 -7.18
N ALA A 62 12.63 3.31 -8.11
CA ALA A 62 12.92 3.18 -9.54
C ALA A 62 14.36 3.63 -9.88
N GLN A 63 14.84 4.70 -9.26
CA GLN A 63 16.23 5.14 -9.41
C GLN A 63 17.22 4.12 -8.85
N ALA A 64 16.98 3.61 -7.64
CA ALA A 64 17.84 2.60 -7.02
C ALA A 64 17.95 1.33 -7.89
N ARG A 65 16.82 0.84 -8.43
CA ARG A 65 16.79 -0.29 -9.36
C ARG A 65 17.65 -0.05 -10.60
N ARG A 66 17.58 1.16 -11.20
CA ARG A 66 18.45 1.53 -12.34
C ARG A 66 19.92 1.59 -11.95
N SER A 67 20.25 2.13 -10.79
CA SER A 67 21.63 2.19 -10.30
C SER A 67 22.22 0.79 -10.09
N ILE A 68 21.47 -0.12 -9.49
CA ILE A 68 21.89 -1.51 -9.29
C ILE A 68 22.11 -2.20 -10.64
N ALA A 69 21.17 -2.06 -11.58
CA ALA A 69 21.31 -2.61 -12.94
C ALA A 69 22.53 -2.06 -13.69
N ALA A 70 22.93 -0.82 -13.40
CA ALA A 70 24.13 -0.17 -13.93
C ALA A 70 25.42 -0.52 -13.14
N GLY A 71 25.39 -1.48 -12.21
CA GLY A 71 26.54 -1.90 -11.42
C GLY A 71 26.95 -0.94 -10.30
N LYS A 72 26.11 0.05 -9.95
CA LYS A 72 26.38 1.05 -8.91
C LYS A 72 25.84 0.65 -7.53
N GLY A 73 25.58 -0.64 -7.32
CA GLY A 73 25.19 -1.17 -6.01
C GLY A 73 26.42 -1.47 -5.15
N ILE A 74 26.25 -1.43 -3.83
CA ILE A 74 27.24 -1.94 -2.87
C ILE A 74 26.87 -3.36 -2.47
N LYS A 75 27.87 -4.24 -2.27
CA LYS A 75 27.60 -5.58 -1.74
C LYS A 75 27.18 -5.46 -0.29
N LEU A 76 26.26 -6.32 0.15
CA LEU A 76 25.75 -6.29 1.53
C LEU A 76 26.86 -6.41 2.59
N GLY A 77 27.91 -7.19 2.31
CA GLY A 77 29.06 -7.32 3.22
C GLY A 77 30.01 -6.11 3.26
N GLU A 78 29.81 -5.12 2.39
CA GLU A 78 30.58 -3.88 2.31
C GLU A 78 29.77 -2.68 2.85
N VAL A 79 28.55 -2.91 3.33
CA VAL A 79 27.71 -1.86 3.93
C VAL A 79 28.23 -1.54 5.33
N ASP A 80 28.65 -0.29 5.54
CA ASP A 80 28.91 0.21 6.87
C ASP A 80 27.58 0.45 7.62
N LEU A 81 27.30 -0.38 8.62
CA LEU A 81 26.07 -0.32 9.39
C LEU A 81 26.05 0.82 10.42
N SER A 82 27.14 1.57 10.56
CA SER A 82 27.19 2.76 11.42
C SER A 82 26.46 3.97 10.82
N ASP A 83 26.22 3.97 9.51
CA ASP A 83 25.55 5.04 8.75
C ASP A 83 24.01 4.91 8.73
N ARG A 84 23.41 4.26 9.74
CA ARG A 84 21.94 4.12 9.78
C ARG A 84 21.25 5.48 9.85
N VAL A 85 20.62 5.85 8.73
CA VAL A 85 19.56 6.87 8.69
C VAL A 85 18.44 6.37 9.60
N VAL A 86 18.37 6.96 10.79
CA VAL A 86 17.16 6.96 11.60
C VAL A 86 16.11 7.67 10.75
N GLY A 87 15.19 6.90 10.16
CA GLY A 87 13.99 7.47 9.57
C GLY A 87 13.22 8.26 10.64
N PRO A 88 12.47 9.30 10.26
CA PRO A 88 11.68 10.08 11.20
C PRO A 88 10.68 9.19 11.96
#